data_AF-A0A351DNL5-F1
#
_entry.id   AF-A0A351DNL5-F1
#
_cell.length_a   1.000
_cell.length_b   1.000
_cell.length_c   1.000
_cell.angle_alpha   90.00
_cell.angle_beta   90.00
_cell.angle_gamma   90.00
#
_symmetry.space_group_name_H-M   'P 1'
#
loop_
_entity.id
_entity.type
_entity.pdbx_description
1 polymer ?
#
loop_
_entity_poly.entity_id
_entity_poly.type
_entity_poly.pdbx_seq_one_letter_code
_entity_poly.pdbx_strand_id
1 'polypeptide(L)' 'MTYTVYLSGEIHTSWRQEIIEATTDLRIRFTAPVTDHPASDAAGDFLGPVEPGFWRDQQSSG' A
#
# COMPACT_ATOMS: atom_id res chain seq x y z
N MET A 1 18.84 -2.52 -17.93
CA MET A 1 18.04 -3.18 -16.88
C MET A 1 17.20 -2.15 -16.16
N THR A 2 15.96 -2.50 -15.81
CA THR A 2 15.08 -1.71 -14.93
C THR A 2 14.80 -2.53 -13.68
N TYR A 3 15.02 -1.95 -12.50
CA TYR A 3 14.75 -2.61 -11.23
C TYR A 3 13.33 -2.33 -10.76
N THR A 4 12.65 -3.34 -10.23
CA THR A 4 11.35 -3.14 -9.58
C THR A 4 11.56 -3.11 -8.09
N VAL A 5 11.16 -2.03 -7.45
CA VAL A 5 11.31 -1.83 -6.00
C VAL A 5 9.93 -1.64 -5.39
N TYR A 6 9.66 -2.39 -4.32
CA TYR A 6 8.43 -2.28 -3.55
C TYR A 6 8.68 -1.47 -2.28
N LEU A 7 8.01 -0.33 -2.15
CA LEU A 7 8.10 0.56 -0.99
C LEU A 7 7.08 0.15 0.07
N SER A 8 7.41 -0.89 0.84
CA SER A 8 6.59 -1.36 1.97
C SER A 8 6.60 -0.36 3.13
N GLY A 9 5.47 -0.21 3.84
CA GLY A 9 5.43 0.43 5.16
C GLY A 9 4.69 1.77 5.23
N GLU A 10 5.15 2.62 6.15
CA GLU A 10 4.48 3.80 6.72
C GLU A 10 3.92 4.80 5.70
N ILE A 11 2.60 5.07 5.77
CA ILE A 11 1.86 5.98 4.86
C ILE A 11 1.73 7.41 5.39
N HIS A 12 2.21 7.68 6.61
CA HIS A 12 1.96 8.93 7.32
C HIS A 12 3.08 9.98 7.16
N THR A 13 4.13 9.65 6.42
CA THR A 13 5.27 10.54 6.12
C THR A 13 5.60 10.56 4.63
N SER A 14 6.34 11.58 4.19
CA SER A 14 6.71 11.84 2.80
C SER A 14 7.85 10.98 2.24
N TRP A 15 8.44 10.09 3.05
CA TRP A 15 9.69 9.39 2.73
C TRP A 15 9.68 8.68 1.37
N ARG A 16 8.54 8.14 0.93
CA ARG A 16 8.41 7.49 -0.38
C ARG A 16 8.63 8.45 -1.54
N GLN A 17 8.07 9.65 -1.42
CA GLN A 17 8.23 10.70 -2.43
C GLN A 17 9.69 11.16 -2.49
N GLU A 18 10.32 11.35 -1.33
CA GLU A 18 11.73 11.71 -1.24
C GLU A 18 12.65 10.70 -1.96
N ILE A 19 12.41 9.39 -1.78
CA ILE A 19 13.17 8.34 -2.49
C ILE A 19 12.91 8.38 -4.01
N ILE A 20 11.66 8.55 -4.43
CA ILE A 20 11.30 8.59 -5.87
C ILE A 20 11.98 9.78 -6.54
N GLU A 21 11.95 10.96 -5.91
CA GLU A 21 12.58 12.19 -6.43
C GLU A 21 14.11 12.06 -6.50
N ALA A 22 14.72 11.49 -5.45
CA ALA A 22 16.16 11.31 -5.36
C ALA A 22 16.73 10.24 -6.33
N THR A 23 15.88 9.44 -6.97
CA THR A 23 16.29 8.32 -7.84
C THR A 23 15.81 8.47 -9.29
N THR A 24 15.45 9.68 -9.70
CA THR A 24 14.95 10.00 -11.05
C THR A 24 15.94 9.68 -12.18
N ASP A 25 17.23 9.66 -11.89
CA ASP A 25 18.32 9.30 -12.82
C ASP A 25 18.55 7.77 -12.92
N LEU A 26 17.90 6.99 -12.05
CA LEU A 26 18.00 5.53 -12.04
C LEU A 26 16.86 4.88 -12.82
N ARG A 27 17.15 3.76 -13.48
CA ARG A 27 16.13 2.93 -14.13
C ARG A 27 15.39 2.07 -13.08
N ILE A 28 14.60 2.71 -12.23
CA ILE A 28 13.81 2.06 -11.18
C ILE A 28 12.31 2.26 -11.45
N ARG A 29 11.54 1.20 -11.26
CA ARG A 29 10.08 1.23 -11.20
C ARG A 29 9.65 0.96 -9.77
N PHE A 30 9.03 1.96 -9.14
CA PHE A 30 8.48 1.81 -7.80
C PHE A 30 7.06 1.26 -7.81
N THR A 31 6.75 0.46 -6.79
CA THR A 31 5.42 -0.07 -6.47
C THR A 31 5.20 0.14 -4.97
N ALA A 32 3.96 0.33 -4.53
CA ALA A 32 3.62 0.59 -3.13
C ALA A 32 2.27 -0.09 -2.80
N PRO A 33 1.98 -0.37 -1.52
CA PRO A 33 0.65 -0.81 -1.11
C PRO A 33 -0.40 0.24 -1.50
N VAL A 34 -1.61 -0.24 -1.82
CA VAL A 34 -2.75 0.64 -2.12
C VAL A 34 -3.08 1.44 -0.85
N THR A 35 -2.85 2.75 -0.90
CA THR A 35 -3.20 3.69 0.18
C THR A 35 -4.58 4.32 -0.03
N ASP A 36 -5.23 3.98 -1.13
CA ASP A 36 -6.58 4.40 -1.47
C ASP A 36 -7.57 3.54 -0.69
N HIS A 37 -8.01 4.05 0.46
CA HIS A 37 -9.02 3.44 1.32
C HIS A 37 -10.22 2.85 0.52
N PRO A 38 -10.84 3.60 -0.42
CA PRO A 38 -11.85 3.07 -1.34
C PRO A 38 -11.48 1.80 -2.11
N ALA A 39 -10.25 1.68 -2.59
CA ALA A 39 -9.79 0.52 -3.36
C ALA A 39 -9.37 -0.65 -2.46
N SER A 40 -8.91 -0.37 -1.23
CA SER A 40 -8.67 -1.39 -0.20
C SER A 40 -9.98 -1.98 0.32
N ASP A 41 -11.01 -1.16 0.50
CA ASP A 41 -12.33 -1.60 0.99
C ASP A 41 -13.05 -2.50 -0.04
N ALA A 42 -12.97 -2.12 -1.33
CA ALA A 42 -13.59 -2.88 -2.43
C ALA A 42 -12.92 -4.25 -2.71
N ALA A 43 -11.71 -4.50 -2.21
CA ALA A 43 -11.07 -5.82 -2.32
C ALA A 43 -11.77 -6.88 -1.45
N GLY A 44 -12.50 -6.45 -0.40
CA GLY A 44 -13.30 -7.32 0.46
C GLY A 44 -14.58 -7.85 -0.19
N ASP A 45 -15.09 -7.19 -1.24
CA ASP A 45 -16.39 -7.51 -1.84
C ASP A 45 -16.42 -8.87 -2.57
N PHE A 46 -15.26 -9.46 -2.87
CA PHE A 46 -15.14 -10.78 -3.50
C PHE A 46 -15.04 -11.95 -2.51
N LEU A 47 -14.92 -11.66 -1.22
CA LEU A 47 -14.97 -12.66 -0.16
C LEU A 47 -16.42 -12.67 0.33
N GLY A 48 -17.13 -13.79 0.14
CA GLY A 48 -18.55 -13.94 0.46
C GLY A 48 -18.95 -13.46 1.87
N PRO A 49 -20.25 -13.31 2.14
CA PRO A 49 -20.77 -12.51 3.24
C PRO A 49 -20.09 -12.85 4.57
N VAL A 50 -19.38 -11.88 5.14
CA VAL A 50 -18.73 -12.01 6.44
C VAL A 50 -19.57 -11.26 7.47
N GLU A 51 -19.84 -11.92 8.60
CA GLU A 51 -20.55 -11.38 9.75
C GLU A 51 -19.99 -10.00 10.17
N PRO A 52 -20.85 -9.04 10.57
CA PRO A 52 -20.40 -7.68 10.90
C PRO A 52 -19.45 -7.68 12.10
N GLY A 53 -18.23 -7.19 11.90
CA GLY A 53 -17.29 -6.88 13.00
C GLY A 53 -16.04 -7.75 13.09
N PHE A 54 -15.91 -8.83 12.32
CA PHE A 54 -14.73 -9.71 12.43
C PHE A 54 -13.41 -9.05 12.01
N TRP A 55 -13.42 -8.24 10.95
CA TRP A 55 -12.19 -7.63 10.38
C TRP A 55 -11.76 -6.32 11.06
N ARG A 56 -12.64 -5.69 11.85
CA ARG A 56 -12.39 -4.35 12.40
C ARG A 56 -11.40 -4.38 13.57
N ASP A 57 -11.40 -5.47 14.35
CA ASP A 57 -10.56 -5.57 15.55
C ASP A 57 -9.18 -6.18 15.27
N GLN A 58 -8.94 -6.81 14.10
CA GLN A 58 -7.65 -7.45 13.78
C GLN A 58 -6.77 -6.68 12.78
N GLN A 59 -7.27 -5.64 12.10
CA GLN A 59 -6.47 -4.88 11.13
C GLN A 59 -5.87 -3.59 11.69
N SER A 60 -6.16 -3.25 12.95
CA SER A 60 -5.57 -2.09 13.64
C SER A 60 -4.88 -2.54 14.93
N SER A 61 -3.75 -3.23 14.82
CA SER A 61 -2.79 -3.36 15.93
C SER A 61 -1.42 -3.74 15.40
N GLY A 62 -0.50 -2.77 15.46
CA GLY A 62 0.95 -2.96 15.25
C GLY A 62 1.52 -2.10 14.13
#